data_AF-A0A940JUZ6-F1
#
_entry.id   AF-A0A940JUZ6-F1
#
_cell.length_a   1.000
_cell.length_b   1.000
_cell.length_c   1.000
_cell.angle_alpha   90.00
_cell.angle_beta   90.00
_cell.angle_gamma   90.00
#
_symmetry.space_group_name_H-M   'P 1'
#
loop_
_entity.id
_entity.type
_entity.pdbx_description
1 polymer ?
#
loop_
_entity_poly.entity_id
_entity_poly.type
_entity_poly.pdbx_seq_one_letter_code
_entity_poly.pdbx_strand_id
1 'polypeptide(L)'
;MVLNNGTLSSGVIIRRPNTSPIYGGAAYNHAPQSESILYDKAGQRTSVAVTNAYYDTYGASVTGVEELREIYTYDPAGRLIRSDQSTGTLVSAPTQAQIDAPAAAPTTGTRRSTYSYDAMGRQLGQVDYKVDGTTAVYSRTISYNARGL
;
A
#
# COMPACT_ATOMS: atom_id res chain seq x y z
N MET A 1 -2.34 17.30 16.11
CA MET A 1 -0.88 17.40 15.83
C MET A 1 -0.56 16.37 14.76
N VAL A 2 -0.43 16.79 13.50
CA VAL A 2 -0.07 15.88 12.40
C VAL A 2 1.46 15.88 12.31
N LEU A 3 2.09 14.80 12.78
CA LEU A 3 3.55 14.66 12.69
C LEU A 3 3.91 14.34 11.23
N ASN A 4 4.11 15.40 10.46
CA ASN A 4 4.49 15.36 9.07
C ASN A 4 6.02 15.13 8.98
N ASN A 5 6.51 13.93 9.30
CA ASN A 5 7.94 13.59 9.45
C ASN A 5 8.79 13.42 8.17
N GLY A 6 8.83 14.40 7.26
CA GLY A 6 9.82 14.39 6.18
C GLY A 6 9.47 15.07 4.86
N THR A 7 10.36 14.88 3.91
CA THR A 7 10.68 15.92 2.94
C THR A 7 10.09 15.58 1.58
N LEU A 8 9.40 16.53 0.96
CA LEU A 8 9.01 16.44 -0.44
C LEU A 8 10.29 16.54 -1.29
N SER A 9 10.60 15.49 -2.05
CA SER A 9 11.59 15.57 -3.14
C SER A 9 10.97 14.95 -4.38
N SER A 10 10.80 15.75 -5.43
CA SER A 10 10.31 15.30 -6.76
C SER A 10 9.00 14.50 -6.75
N GLY A 11 8.03 14.85 -5.88
CA GLY A 11 6.72 14.18 -5.80
C GLY A 11 6.69 12.89 -4.95
N VAL A 12 7.82 12.54 -4.32
CA VAL A 12 7.96 11.42 -3.39
C VAL A 12 7.99 11.96 -1.96
N ILE A 13 7.14 11.43 -1.07
CA ILE A 13 7.33 11.56 0.37
C ILE A 13 8.18 10.37 0.83
N ILE A 14 9.49 10.58 1.01
CA ILE A 14 10.38 9.59 1.64
C ILE A 14 10.44 9.90 3.13
N ARG A 15 9.99 8.98 3.99
CA ARG A 15 10.05 9.17 5.44
C ARG A 15 10.59 7.96 6.17
N ARG A 16 11.48 8.32 7.11
CA ARG A 16 12.48 7.51 7.81
C ARG A 16 11.87 6.30 8.53
N PRO A 17 12.66 5.22 8.74
CA PRO A 17 12.28 4.18 9.69
C PRO A 17 11.96 4.81 11.05
N ASN A 18 10.84 4.40 11.66
CA ASN A 18 10.54 4.72 13.05
C ASN A 18 11.60 4.06 13.95
N THR A 19 12.73 4.72 14.19
CA THR A 19 13.52 4.49 15.40
C THR A 19 13.04 5.50 16.44
N SER A 20 11.93 5.21 17.13
CA SER A 20 11.67 5.92 18.38
C SER A 20 12.77 5.55 19.38
N PRO A 21 13.56 6.49 19.93
CA PRO A 21 14.24 6.23 21.19
C PRO A 21 13.16 6.08 22.26
N ILE A 22 13.36 5.35 23.36
CA ILE A 22 13.70 5.97 24.65
C ILE A 22 13.88 4.89 25.74
N TYR A 23 14.93 5.12 26.53
CA TYR A 23 15.13 4.87 27.97
C TYR A 23 14.32 3.78 28.68
N GLY A 24 15.07 2.85 29.27
CA GLY A 24 14.57 1.95 30.29
C GLY A 24 14.89 0.48 30.02
N GLY A 25 16.16 0.15 29.77
CA GLY A 25 16.71 -1.18 30.09
C GLY A 25 15.99 -2.42 29.54
N ALA A 26 15.45 -2.40 28.33
CA ALA A 26 15.24 -3.58 27.49
C ALA A 26 15.00 -3.12 26.04
N ALA A 27 15.93 -3.43 25.14
CA ALA A 27 15.80 -3.11 23.73
C ALA A 27 14.72 -4.00 23.10
N TYR A 28 13.48 -3.54 23.06
CA TYR A 28 12.44 -4.18 22.26
C TYR A 28 12.64 -3.78 20.80
N ASN A 29 12.83 -4.78 19.94
CA ASN A 29 13.00 -4.62 18.50
C ASN A 29 11.68 -4.11 17.89
N HIS A 30 11.49 -2.79 17.81
CA HIS A 30 10.36 -2.24 17.08
C HIS A 30 10.66 -2.24 15.58
N ALA A 31 9.78 -2.85 14.78
CA ALA A 31 9.94 -2.88 13.34
C ALA A 31 9.90 -1.47 12.74
N PRO A 32 10.61 -1.22 11.63
CA PRO A 32 10.46 0.02 10.89
C PRO A 32 9.02 0.11 10.37
N GLN A 33 8.14 0.84 11.05
CA GLN A 33 6.85 1.24 10.50
C GLN A 33 7.10 2.46 9.60
N SER A 34 7.05 2.24 8.28
CA SER A 34 7.17 3.29 7.28
C SER A 34 5.99 3.23 6.33
N GLU A 35 5.51 4.41 5.92
CA GLU A 35 4.55 4.60 4.84
C GLU A 35 5.18 5.58 3.84
N SER A 36 5.14 5.22 2.57
CA SER A 36 5.54 6.08 1.46
C SER A 36 4.39 6.22 0.48
N ILE A 37 4.16 7.44 -0.01
CA ILE A 37 3.09 7.74 -0.97
C ILE A 37 3.70 8.49 -2.14
N LEU A 38 3.44 8.00 -3.35
CA LEU A 38 3.80 8.65 -4.60
C LEU A 38 2.58 9.36 -5.19
N TYR A 39 2.80 10.53 -5.75
CA TYR A 39 1.77 11.31 -6.42
C TYR A 39 2.14 11.57 -7.89
N ASP A 40 1.13 11.67 -8.76
CA ASP A 40 1.29 12.21 -10.10
C ASP A 40 1.26 13.75 -10.11
N LYS A 41 1.40 14.35 -11.29
CA LYS A 41 1.34 15.82 -11.47
C LYS A 41 -0.04 16.42 -11.16
N ALA A 42 -1.10 15.62 -11.16
CA ALA A 42 -2.45 16.03 -10.82
C ALA A 42 -2.73 15.88 -9.31
N GLY A 43 -1.77 15.40 -8.52
CA GLY A 43 -1.91 15.17 -7.09
C GLY A 43 -2.65 13.88 -6.72
N GLN A 44 -2.83 12.97 -7.68
CA GLN A 44 -3.44 11.66 -7.45
C GLN A 44 -2.38 10.67 -6.96
N ARG A 45 -2.73 9.79 -6.02
CA ARG A 45 -1.79 8.81 -5.46
C ARG A 45 -1.50 7.73 -6.50
N THR A 46 -0.27 7.57 -6.95
CA THR A 46 0.10 6.52 -7.92
C THR A 46 0.57 5.24 -7.24
N SER A 47 1.12 5.34 -6.03
CA SER A 47 1.38 4.18 -5.18
C SER A 47 1.44 4.54 -3.71
N VAL A 48 1.15 3.55 -2.87
CA VAL A 48 1.34 3.59 -1.41
C VAL A 48 2.14 2.35 -1.05
N ALA A 49 3.24 2.50 -0.32
CA ALA A 49 4.00 1.37 0.19
C ALA A 49 4.13 1.45 1.72
N VAL A 50 3.87 0.32 2.38
CA VAL A 50 3.88 0.19 3.84
C VAL A 50 4.77 -0.98 4.26
N THR A 51 5.45 -0.85 5.39
CA THR A 51 6.15 -1.98 5.99
C THR A 51 5.21 -2.78 6.89
N ASN A 52 5.03 -4.06 6.56
CA ASN A 52 4.39 -5.04 7.43
C ASN A 52 5.42 -5.69 8.33
N ALA A 53 5.08 -5.85 9.61
CA ALA A 53 5.91 -6.50 10.61
C ALA A 53 5.18 -7.71 11.20
N TYR A 54 5.88 -8.83 11.28
CA TYR A 54 5.42 -10.06 11.92
C TYR A 54 6.02 -10.17 13.30
N TYR A 55 5.25 -10.66 14.25
CA TYR A 55 5.68 -10.81 15.64
C TYR A 55 5.66 -12.27 16.06
N ASP A 56 6.40 -12.59 17.11
CA ASP A 56 6.27 -13.87 17.81
C ASP A 56 4.87 -14.05 18.42
N THR A 57 4.57 -15.27 18.90
CA THR A 57 3.27 -15.62 19.48
C THR A 57 2.88 -14.74 20.67
N TYR A 58 3.86 -14.13 21.35
CA TYR A 58 3.64 -13.29 22.52
C TYR A 58 3.62 -11.78 22.17
N GLY A 59 3.81 -11.42 20.89
CA GLY A 59 3.88 -10.03 20.43
C GLY A 59 5.14 -9.29 20.89
N ALA A 60 6.13 -9.99 21.46
CA ALA A 60 7.25 -9.38 22.16
C ALA A 60 8.40 -9.00 21.21
N SER A 61 8.59 -9.79 20.15
CA SER A 61 9.70 -9.63 19.21
C SER A 61 9.20 -9.65 17.77
N VAL A 62 9.77 -8.79 16.92
CA VAL A 62 9.56 -8.87 15.47
C VAL A 62 10.32 -10.08 14.93
N THR A 63 9.63 -10.93 14.17
CA THR A 63 10.16 -12.16 13.56
C THR A 63 10.38 -12.02 12.06
N GLY A 64 9.81 -10.99 11.44
CA GLY A 64 10.12 -10.62 10.07
C GLY A 64 9.44 -9.33 9.61
N VAL A 65 9.90 -8.81 8.49
CA VAL A 65 9.33 -7.62 7.84
C VAL A 65 9.26 -7.77 6.34
N GLU A 66 8.25 -7.18 5.71
CA GLU A 66 8.14 -7.07 4.26
C GLU A 66 7.52 -5.72 3.88
N GLU A 67 7.76 -5.25 2.66
CA GLU A 67 7.03 -4.10 2.11
C GLU A 67 5.80 -4.61 1.35
N LEU A 68 4.63 -4.01 1.60
CA LEU A 68 3.45 -4.15 0.76
C LEU A 68 3.26 -2.85 -0.02
N ARG A 69 3.01 -2.95 -1.31
CA ARG A 69 2.75 -1.79 -2.16
C ARG A 69 1.46 -1.92 -2.93
N GLU A 70 0.63 -0.89 -2.83
CA GLU A 70 -0.54 -0.67 -3.67
C GLU A 70 -0.20 0.30 -4.81
N ILE A 71 -0.69 0.01 -6.00
CA ILE A 71 -0.42 0.79 -7.22
C ILE A 71 -1.78 1.15 -7.84
N TYR A 72 -1.93 2.42 -8.22
CA TYR A 72 -3.20 2.94 -8.71
C TYR A 72 -3.04 3.51 -10.12
N THR A 73 -3.97 3.14 -10.99
CA THR A 73 -4.05 3.65 -12.37
C THR A 73 -5.32 4.44 -12.54
N TYR A 74 -5.20 5.64 -13.12
CA TYR A 74 -6.31 6.54 -13.38
C TYR A 74 -6.53 6.72 -14.88
N ASP A 75 -7.76 7.04 -15.25
CA ASP A 75 -8.06 7.52 -16.60
C ASP A 75 -7.71 9.01 -16.77
N PRO A 76 -7.78 9.57 -18.00
CA PRO A 76 -7.48 10.99 -18.23
C PRO A 76 -8.39 11.98 -17.48
N ALA A 77 -9.54 11.53 -16.98
CA ALA A 77 -10.44 12.34 -16.16
C ALA A 77 -10.11 12.27 -14.64
N GLY A 78 -9.06 11.52 -14.26
CA GLY A 78 -8.62 11.36 -12.87
C GLY A 78 -9.44 10.35 -12.07
N ARG A 79 -10.15 9.44 -12.73
CA ARG A 79 -10.94 8.39 -12.06
C ARG A 79 -10.12 7.11 -11.94
N LEU A 80 -10.14 6.47 -10.77
CA LEU A 80 -9.41 5.22 -10.52
C LEU A 80 -9.99 4.10 -11.38
N ILE A 81 -9.22 3.52 -12.29
CA ILE A 81 -9.67 2.42 -13.16
C ILE A 81 -9.09 1.07 -12.78
N ARG A 82 -8.00 1.05 -12.00
CA ARG A 82 -7.33 -0.19 -11.58
C ARG A 82 -6.52 0.02 -10.30
N SER A 83 -6.58 -0.97 -9.41
CA SER A 83 -5.63 -1.15 -8.32
C SER A 83 -4.88 -2.48 -8.48
N ASP A 84 -3.57 -2.43 -8.26
CA ASP A 84 -2.68 -3.60 -8.20
C ASP A 84 -1.98 -3.62 -6.84
N GLN A 85 -1.52 -4.80 -6.42
CA GLN A 85 -0.76 -4.97 -5.18
C GLN A 85 0.47 -5.84 -5.43
N SER A 86 1.58 -5.47 -4.83
CA SER A 86 2.82 -6.25 -4.81
C SER A 86 3.35 -6.37 -3.38
N THR A 87 4.13 -7.42 -3.15
CA THR A 87 4.77 -7.69 -1.87
C THR A 87 6.26 -7.89 -2.11
N GLY A 88 7.09 -7.24 -1.30
CA GLY A 88 8.53 -7.43 -1.28
C GLY A 88 8.92 -8.77 -0.65
N THR A 89 10.20 -9.09 -0.71
CA THR A 89 10.70 -10.31 -0.07
C THR A 89 10.64 -10.17 1.45
N LEU A 90 10.07 -11.16 2.14
CA LEU A 90 10.09 -11.25 3.59
C LEU A 90 11.53 -11.37 4.09
N VAL A 91 11.95 -10.44 4.94
CA VAL A 91 13.21 -10.49 5.67
C VAL A 91 12.93 -11.06 7.05
N SER A 92 13.37 -12.30 7.29
CA SER A 92 13.22 -12.95 8.60
C SER A 92 14.30 -12.50 9.57
N ALA A 93 13.92 -12.38 10.84
CA ALA A 93 14.82 -12.05 11.92
C ALA A 93 14.87 -13.21 12.92
N PRO A 94 16.01 -13.90 13.04
CA PRO A 94 16.19 -14.78 14.18
C PRO A 94 16.18 -13.93 15.46
N THR A 95 15.58 -14.49 16.51
CA THR A 95 15.38 -13.85 17.82
C THR A 95 16.63 -13.10 18.28
N GLN A 96 16.45 -11.82 18.66
CA GLN A 96 17.48 -10.90 19.18
C GLN A 96 18.33 -10.10 18.15
N ALA A 97 18.00 -10.11 16.85
CA ALA A 97 18.66 -9.26 15.87
C ALA A 97 17.86 -7.98 15.54
N GLN A 98 18.58 -6.86 15.35
CA GLN A 98 18.04 -5.65 14.76
C GLN A 98 17.65 -5.95 13.30
N ILE A 99 16.45 -5.55 12.88
CA ILE A 99 15.94 -5.81 11.53
C ILE A 99 16.23 -4.63 10.62
N ASP A 100 16.91 -4.90 9.50
CA ASP A 100 17.09 -3.93 8.42
C ASP A 100 15.75 -3.60 7.74
N ALA A 101 15.70 -2.47 7.03
CA ALA A 101 14.52 -2.12 6.23
C ALA A 101 14.17 -3.26 5.25
N PRO A 102 12.87 -3.53 5.03
CA PRO A 102 12.45 -4.58 4.09
C PRO A 102 12.93 -4.28 2.66
N ALA A 103 13.06 -5.33 1.85
CA ALA A 103 13.24 -5.16 0.42
C ALA A 103 12.03 -4.43 -0.17
N ALA A 104 12.28 -3.43 -1.03
CA ALA A 104 11.22 -2.68 -1.69
C ALA A 104 10.32 -3.62 -2.50
N ALA A 105 9.02 -3.44 -2.38
CA ALA A 105 8.04 -4.16 -3.19
C ALA A 105 8.14 -3.71 -4.66
N PRO A 106 7.90 -4.61 -5.63
CA PRO A 106 7.91 -4.27 -7.05
C PRO A 106 6.98 -3.09 -7.39
N THR A 107 7.36 -2.26 -8.36
CA THR A 107 6.53 -1.14 -8.86
C THR A 107 5.37 -1.58 -9.75
N THR A 108 5.30 -2.87 -10.07
CA THR A 108 4.18 -3.53 -10.72
C THR A 108 3.64 -4.61 -9.80
N GLY A 109 2.37 -4.96 -9.93
CA GLY A 109 1.72 -5.88 -9.01
C GLY A 109 0.62 -6.70 -9.67
N THR A 110 0.01 -7.52 -8.82
CA THR A 110 -1.11 -8.36 -9.19
C THR A 110 -2.41 -7.58 -9.02
N ARG A 111 -3.30 -7.71 -10.01
CA ARG A 111 -4.56 -6.97 -10.05
C ARG A 111 -5.44 -7.28 -8.84
N ARG A 112 -5.92 -6.25 -8.16
CA ARG A 112 -6.84 -6.38 -7.01
C ARG A 112 -8.23 -5.93 -7.36
N SER A 113 -8.37 -4.81 -8.07
CA SER A 113 -9.67 -4.31 -8.52
C SER A 113 -9.58 -3.60 -9.88
N THR A 114 -10.69 -3.63 -10.62
CA THR A 114 -10.91 -2.80 -11.81
C THR A 114 -12.24 -2.10 -11.74
N TYR A 115 -12.30 -0.86 -12.23
CA TYR A 115 -13.49 -0.02 -12.21
C TYR A 115 -13.79 0.48 -13.62
N SER A 116 -15.07 0.62 -13.94
CA SER A 116 -15.53 1.22 -15.19
C SER A 116 -16.52 2.33 -14.91
N TYR A 117 -16.57 3.31 -15.82
CA TYR A 117 -17.39 4.50 -15.69
C TYR A 117 -18.07 4.81 -17.01
N ASP A 118 -19.22 5.48 -16.92
CA ASP A 118 -19.85 6.09 -18.09
C ASP A 118 -19.22 7.44 -18.46
N ALA A 119 -19.73 8.02 -19.54
CA ALA A 119 -19.30 9.33 -20.02
C ALA A 119 -19.61 10.48 -19.04
N MET A 120 -20.52 10.28 -18.08
CA MET A 120 -20.93 11.28 -17.09
C MET A 120 -20.15 11.17 -15.77
N GLY A 121 -19.20 10.24 -15.65
CA GLY A 121 -18.43 10.09 -14.41
C GLY A 121 -18.94 9.02 -13.46
N ARG A 122 -20.08 8.36 -13.74
CA ARG A 122 -20.69 7.43 -12.80
C ARG A 122 -20.12 6.04 -13.00
N GLN A 123 -19.89 5.33 -11.89
CA GLN A 123 -19.32 4.00 -11.93
C GLN A 123 -20.34 2.98 -12.47
N LEU A 124 -19.98 2.30 -13.56
CA LEU A 124 -20.79 1.23 -14.16
C LEU A 124 -20.41 -0.15 -13.64
N GLY A 125 -19.18 -0.33 -13.15
CA GLY A 125 -18.70 -1.65 -12.78
C GLY A 125 -17.57 -1.63 -11.78
N GLN A 126 -17.47 -2.74 -11.06
CA GLN A 126 -16.29 -3.11 -10.29
C GLN A 126 -16.11 -4.61 -10.35
N VAL A 127 -14.88 -5.05 -10.49
CA VAL A 127 -14.49 -6.46 -10.33
C VAL A 127 -13.30 -6.50 -9.39
N ASP A 128 -13.40 -7.29 -8.33
CA ASP A 128 -12.32 -7.56 -7.39
C ASP A 128 -11.81 -8.98 -7.59
N TYR A 129 -10.50 -9.17 -7.46
CA TYR A 129 -9.80 -10.40 -7.79
C TYR A 129 -9.18 -11.08 -6.56
N LYS A 130 -8.93 -12.38 -6.67
CA LYS A 130 -8.05 -13.11 -5.74
C LYS A 130 -6.61 -12.63 -5.85
N VAL A 131 -5.77 -13.11 -4.94
CA VAL A 131 -4.34 -12.79 -4.91
C VAL A 131 -3.61 -13.18 -6.20
N ASP A 132 -4.19 -14.08 -7.01
CA ASP A 132 -3.71 -14.46 -8.35
C ASP A 132 -3.96 -13.40 -9.44
N GLY A 133 -4.78 -12.37 -9.15
CA GLY A 133 -5.15 -11.27 -10.04
C GLY A 133 -6.01 -11.62 -11.25
N THR A 134 -6.46 -12.87 -11.32
CA THR A 134 -7.18 -13.43 -12.48
C THR A 134 -8.55 -13.93 -12.09
N THR A 135 -8.69 -14.55 -10.93
CA THR A 135 -9.96 -15.09 -10.45
C THR A 135 -10.81 -13.98 -9.82
N ALA A 136 -11.95 -13.63 -10.43
CA ALA A 136 -12.89 -12.70 -9.83
C ALA A 136 -13.54 -13.31 -8.57
N VAL A 137 -13.56 -12.56 -7.47
CA VAL A 137 -14.25 -12.93 -6.22
C VAL A 137 -15.52 -12.12 -6.00
N TYR A 138 -15.56 -10.93 -6.58
CA TYR A 138 -16.70 -10.04 -6.52
C TYR A 138 -16.80 -9.30 -7.84
N SER A 139 -18.01 -9.17 -8.35
CA SER A 139 -18.30 -8.34 -9.52
C SER A 139 -19.65 -7.67 -9.35
N ARG A 140 -19.71 -6.38 -9.67
CA ARG A 140 -20.96 -5.64 -9.78
C ARG A 140 -21.02 -4.89 -11.10
N THR A 141 -22.23 -4.79 -11.64
CA THR A 141 -22.53 -3.99 -12.82
C THR A 141 -23.79 -3.19 -12.56
N ILE A 142 -23.74 -1.91 -12.89
CA ILE A 142 -24.83 -0.95 -12.73
C ILE A 142 -25.14 -0.40 -14.12
N SER A 143 -26.42 -0.36 -14.46
CA SER A 143 -26.92 0.28 -15.67
C SER A 143 -27.80 1.44 -15.26
N TYR A 144 -27.53 2.61 -15.82
CA TYR A 144 -28.33 3.80 -15.62
C TYR A 144 -29.24 4.02 -16.81
N ASN A 145 -30.51 4.36 -16.57
CA ASN A 145 -31.38 4.80 -17.65
C ASN A 145 -30.99 6.21 -18.15
N ALA A 146 -31.68 6.72 -19.18
CA ALA A 146 -31.42 8.04 -19.74
C ALA A 146 -31.59 9.21 -18.73
N ARG A 147 -32.29 8.99 -17.62
CA ARG A 147 -32.46 9.95 -16.52
C ARG A 147 -31.40 9.80 -15.42
N GLY A 148 -30.55 8.79 -15.51
CA GLY A 148 -29.47 8.55 -14.56
C GLY A 148 -29.86 7.84 -13.27
N LEU A 149 -31.02 7.18 -13.28
CA LEU A 149 -31.51 6.33 -12.20
C LEU A 149 -31.26 4.86 -12.53
#